data_AF-A0A842K0F9-F1
#
_entry.id   AF-A0A842K0F9-F1
#
_cell.length_a   1.000
_cell.length_b   1.000
_cell.length_c   1.000
_cell.angle_alpha   90.00
_cell.angle_beta   90.00
_cell.angle_gamma   90.00
#
_symmetry.space_group_name_H-M   'P 1'
#
loop_
_entity.id
_entity.type
_entity.pdbx_description
1 polymer ?
#
loop_
_entity_poly.entity_id
_entity_poly.type
_entity_poly.pdbx_seq_one_letter_code
_entity_poly.pdbx_strand_id
1 'polypeptide(L)'
;MNEHIVAVRQNLGLVVDHGALVVSLAANDNRRWGSPKNQLQYTSRSGLGTTATGDLVYVAGTNMTLTVLARALAEAGALEAMELDIHGGMTFCSIWAPNSGGVLSPTKLLPTMEGPVDRYLAPDRRDFFYVTTSRSSTDPVRHGATVLAGESTALPGVRGTAWPVTGVRSG
;
A
#
# COMPACT_ATOMS: atom_id res chain seq x y z
N MET A 1 -15.38 20.63 -0.80
CA MET A 1 -15.64 19.18 -0.93
C MET A 1 -16.81 19.07 -1.89
N ASN A 2 -16.63 18.43 -3.06
CA ASN A 2 -17.70 18.34 -4.06
C ASN A 2 -18.59 17.12 -3.80
N GLU A 3 -19.64 16.97 -4.60
CA GLU A 3 -20.64 15.91 -4.49
C GLU A 3 -20.11 14.47 -4.65
N HIS A 4 -18.86 14.31 -5.09
CA HIS A 4 -18.22 13.00 -5.26
C HIS A 4 -17.39 12.55 -4.05
N ILE A 5 -17.06 13.45 -3.13
CA ILE A 5 -16.28 13.11 -1.93
C ILE A 5 -17.25 12.85 -0.78
N VAL A 6 -17.50 11.57 -0.51
CA VAL A 6 -18.41 11.13 0.55
C VAL A 6 -17.75 11.04 1.93
N ALA A 7 -16.43 10.89 1.99
CA ALA A 7 -15.66 10.87 3.23
C ALA A 7 -14.18 11.21 2.99
N VAL A 8 -13.55 11.83 3.98
CA VAL A 8 -12.09 12.01 4.03
C VAL A 8 -11.60 11.40 5.33
N ARG A 9 -10.54 10.60 5.25
CA ARG A 9 -9.80 10.12 6.42
C ARG A 9 -8.43 10.75 6.46
N GLN A 10 -8.07 11.23 7.64
CA GLN A 10 -6.71 11.69 7.88
C GLN A 10 -5.79 10.47 7.92
N ASN A 11 -4.69 10.55 7.17
CA ASN A 11 -3.56 9.66 7.32
C ASN A 11 -2.30 10.49 7.67
N LEU A 12 -1.16 9.83 7.89
CA LEU A 12 0.12 10.50 8.09
C LEU A 12 0.53 11.34 6.86
N GLY A 13 1.56 12.17 7.02
CA GLY A 13 2.09 12.96 5.91
C GLY A 13 2.57 12.09 4.74
N LEU A 14 2.67 12.70 3.55
CA LEU A 14 3.25 12.03 2.38
C LEU A 14 4.65 11.48 2.70
N VAL A 15 4.96 10.31 2.17
CA VAL A 15 6.28 9.67 2.17
C VAL A 15 6.90 9.71 0.77
N VAL A 16 6.08 9.83 -0.26
CA VAL A 16 6.50 10.20 -1.61
C VAL A 16 5.77 11.46 -2.01
N ASP A 17 6.51 12.44 -2.51
CA ASP A 17 6.02 13.74 -2.97
C ASP A 17 6.71 14.08 -4.30
N HIS A 18 5.93 14.36 -5.34
CA HIS A 18 6.41 14.54 -6.72
C HIS A 18 7.32 13.40 -7.22
N GLY A 19 7.02 12.15 -6.84
CA GLY A 19 7.77 10.95 -7.24
C GLY A 19 9.10 10.77 -6.50
N ALA A 20 9.42 11.64 -5.55
CA ALA A 20 10.63 11.56 -4.74
C ALA A 20 10.29 11.27 -3.27
N LEU A 21 11.20 10.60 -2.57
CA LEU A 21 11.07 10.39 -1.13
C LEU A 21 11.09 11.75 -0.41
N VAL A 22 10.18 11.96 0.52
CA VAL A 22 10.15 13.19 1.32
C VAL A 22 11.44 13.33 2.14
N VAL A 23 12.00 14.54 2.16
CA VAL A 23 13.20 14.85 2.94
C VAL A 23 12.93 14.56 4.42
N SER A 24 13.95 14.07 5.13
CA SER A 24 13.93 13.69 6.54
C SER A 24 13.21 12.38 6.91
N LEU A 25 12.68 11.59 5.96
CA LEU A 25 12.08 10.28 6.27
C LEU A 25 13.01 9.34 7.08
N ALA A 26 14.31 9.33 6.75
CA ALA A 26 15.29 8.49 7.43
C ALA A 26 15.60 8.94 8.86
N ALA A 27 15.37 10.21 9.19
CA ALA A 27 15.58 10.76 10.53
C ALA A 27 14.28 10.81 11.34
N ASN A 28 13.16 11.15 10.70
CA ASN A 28 11.85 11.39 11.31
C ASN A 28 11.95 12.27 12.58
N ASP A 29 12.80 13.29 12.52
CA ASP A 29 13.12 14.21 13.61
C ASP A 29 11.91 15.07 14.01
N ASN A 30 11.13 15.50 13.02
CA ASN A 30 9.89 16.24 13.18
C ASN A 30 8.68 15.38 13.62
N ARG A 31 8.86 14.06 13.73
CA ARG A 31 7.80 13.09 14.10
C ARG A 31 6.55 13.12 13.23
N ARG A 32 6.67 13.56 11.97
CA ARG A 32 5.55 13.70 11.03
C ARG A 32 4.84 12.37 10.73
N TRP A 33 5.55 11.26 10.90
CA TRP A 33 5.03 9.90 10.71
C TRP A 33 4.94 9.12 12.02
N GLY A 34 4.87 9.80 13.17
CA GLY A 34 4.85 9.16 14.49
C GLY A 34 6.24 8.94 15.08
N SER A 35 6.39 7.98 16.00
CA SER A 35 7.61 7.86 16.80
C SER A 35 8.81 7.34 15.97
N PRO A 36 10.04 7.83 16.21
CA PRO A 36 11.24 7.29 15.57
C PRO A 36 11.41 5.79 15.80
N LYS A 37 11.06 5.29 16.99
CA LYS A 37 11.07 3.85 17.31
C LYS A 37 10.27 3.05 16.29
N ASN A 38 9.04 3.49 16.00
CA ASN A 38 8.19 2.79 15.05
C ASN A 38 8.68 2.95 13.62
N GLN A 39 9.19 4.13 13.24
CA GLN A 39 9.53 4.41 11.84
C GLN A 39 10.88 3.85 11.39
N LEU A 40 11.81 3.64 12.32
CA LEU A 40 13.11 3.02 12.07
C LEU A 40 13.11 1.50 12.28
N GLN A 41 12.04 0.95 12.89
CA GLN A 41 11.90 -0.47 13.08
C GLN A 41 11.61 -1.19 11.76
N TYR A 42 12.24 -2.35 11.58
CA TYR A 42 11.85 -3.34 10.58
C TYR A 42 10.57 -4.06 11.05
N THR A 43 9.48 -3.86 10.31
CA THR A 43 8.19 -4.48 10.62
C THR A 43 7.34 -4.63 9.36
N SER A 44 6.16 -5.21 9.48
CA SER A 44 5.18 -5.21 8.39
C SER A 44 4.69 -3.79 8.16
N ARG A 45 4.72 -3.34 6.91
CA ARG A 45 4.22 -2.03 6.50
C ARG A 45 3.31 -2.13 5.29
N SER A 46 2.42 -1.16 5.19
CA SER A 46 1.57 -0.96 4.03
C SER A 46 1.55 0.51 3.65
N GLY A 47 1.31 0.80 2.39
CA GLY A 47 1.27 2.16 1.86
C GLY A 47 0.44 2.25 0.59
N LEU A 48 -0.05 3.46 0.34
CA LEU A 48 -0.93 3.77 -0.78
C LEU A 48 -0.41 5.01 -1.48
N GLY A 49 -0.39 5.00 -2.81
CA GLY A 49 -0.07 6.16 -3.62
C GLY A 49 -0.85 6.19 -4.92
N THR A 50 -0.65 7.27 -5.68
CA THR A 50 -1.24 7.45 -7.00
C THR A 50 -0.16 7.72 -8.03
N THR A 51 -0.30 7.19 -9.25
CA THR A 51 0.61 7.49 -10.36
C THR A 51 0.20 8.79 -11.06
N ALA A 52 1.05 9.30 -11.95
CA ALA A 52 0.72 10.47 -12.79
C ALA A 52 -0.50 10.23 -13.72
N THR A 53 -0.85 8.97 -14.00
CA THR A 53 -2.04 8.56 -14.77
C THR A 53 -3.30 8.42 -13.89
N GLY A 54 -3.18 8.66 -12.58
CA GLY A 54 -4.29 8.49 -11.63
C GLY A 54 -4.53 7.04 -11.19
N ASP A 55 -3.61 6.12 -11.50
CA ASP A 55 -3.72 4.73 -11.07
C ASP A 55 -3.38 4.61 -9.59
N LEU A 56 -4.07 3.72 -8.89
CA LEU A 56 -3.78 3.44 -7.48
C LEU A 56 -2.61 2.46 -7.35
N VAL A 57 -1.65 2.76 -6.49
CA VAL A 57 -0.53 1.88 -6.14
C VAL A 57 -0.64 1.51 -4.67
N TYR A 58 -0.83 0.22 -4.39
CA TYR A 58 -0.75 -0.31 -3.03
C TYR A 58 0.53 -1.14 -2.88
N VAL A 59 1.29 -0.87 -1.83
CA VAL A 59 2.49 -1.64 -1.47
C VAL A 59 2.30 -2.20 -0.08
N ALA A 60 2.57 -3.49 0.12
CA ALA A 60 2.71 -4.06 1.45
C ALA A 60 3.83 -5.10 1.51
N GLY A 61 4.45 -5.23 2.67
CA GLY A 61 5.45 -6.26 2.88
C GLY A 61 5.98 -6.34 4.29
N THR A 62 6.77 -7.37 4.53
CA THR A 62 7.44 -7.63 5.81
C THR A 62 8.87 -7.08 5.80
N ASN A 63 9.44 -6.90 6.99
CA ASN A 63 10.81 -6.43 7.18
C ASN A 63 11.09 -5.07 6.51
N MET A 64 10.14 -4.14 6.59
CA MET A 64 10.27 -2.79 6.04
C MET A 64 10.52 -1.74 7.14
N THR A 65 11.38 -0.76 6.86
CA THR A 65 11.36 0.56 7.51
C THR A 65 10.50 1.53 6.70
N LEU A 66 10.19 2.72 7.24
CA LEU A 66 9.44 3.74 6.51
C LEU A 66 10.13 4.13 5.19
N THR A 67 11.47 4.23 5.22
CA THR A 67 12.27 4.57 4.03
C THR A 67 12.22 3.48 2.97
N VAL A 68 12.18 2.21 3.37
CA VAL A 68 12.03 1.08 2.43
C VAL A 68 10.65 1.11 1.77
N LEU A 69 9.58 1.33 2.54
CA LEU A 69 8.23 1.48 1.99
C LEU A 69 8.15 2.65 0.99
N ALA A 70 8.66 3.83 1.36
CA ALA A 70 8.64 5.01 0.51
C ALA A 70 9.41 4.80 -0.80
N ARG A 71 10.56 4.12 -0.74
CA ARG A 71 11.32 3.73 -1.93
C ARG A 71 10.53 2.80 -2.83
N ALA A 72 9.91 1.75 -2.28
CA ALA A 72 9.11 0.82 -3.06
C ALA A 72 7.92 1.52 -3.75
N LEU A 73 7.25 2.46 -3.08
CA LEU A 73 6.18 3.27 -3.67
C LEU A 73 6.68 4.15 -4.83
N ALA A 74 7.83 4.82 -4.66
CA ALA A 74 8.42 5.64 -5.71
C ALA A 74 8.89 4.79 -6.92
N GLU A 75 9.54 3.66 -6.66
CA GLU A 75 9.96 2.71 -7.71
C GLU A 75 8.76 2.07 -8.45
N ALA A 76 7.62 1.96 -7.78
CA ALA A 76 6.35 1.55 -8.37
C ALA A 76 5.66 2.65 -9.21
N GLY A 77 6.22 3.86 -9.25
CA GLY A 77 5.72 4.98 -10.04
C GLY A 77 4.69 5.85 -9.32
N ALA A 78 4.55 5.73 -8.00
CA ALA A 78 3.71 6.64 -7.24
C ALA A 78 4.30 8.06 -7.25
N LEU A 79 3.48 9.05 -7.61
CA LEU A 79 3.80 10.47 -7.59
C LEU A 79 3.60 11.06 -6.19
N GLU A 80 2.50 10.69 -5.55
CA GLU A 80 2.20 11.01 -4.16
C GLU A 80 1.84 9.72 -3.43
N ALA A 81 2.39 9.49 -2.25
CA ALA A 81 2.10 8.29 -1.47
C ALA A 81 2.22 8.52 0.03
N MET A 82 1.52 7.71 0.82
CA MET A 82 1.47 7.77 2.28
C MET A 82 1.57 6.37 2.91
N GLU A 83 2.15 6.30 4.11
CA GLU A 83 2.14 5.08 4.93
C GLU A 83 0.74 4.83 5.50
N LEU A 84 0.28 3.58 5.45
CA LEU A 84 -0.92 3.08 6.11
C LEU A 84 -0.55 2.37 7.43
N ASP A 85 -1.41 1.50 7.95
CA ASP A 85 -1.17 0.81 9.22
C ASP A 85 0.14 -0.02 9.20
N ILE A 86 0.74 -0.19 10.38
CA ILE A 86 2.00 -0.92 10.58
C ILE A 86 1.87 -2.03 11.62
N HIS A 87 2.82 -2.96 11.59
CA HIS A 87 2.91 -4.19 12.40
C HIS A 87 2.07 -5.38 11.89
N GLY A 88 2.52 -6.58 12.30
CA GLY A 88 1.79 -7.84 12.11
C GLY A 88 0.37 -7.75 12.64
N GLY A 89 -0.58 -8.33 11.91
CA GLY A 89 -2.00 -8.27 12.24
C GLY A 89 -2.68 -6.93 11.92
N MET A 90 -1.96 -5.90 11.49
CA MET A 90 -2.53 -4.60 11.09
C MET A 90 -2.43 -4.36 9.58
N THR A 91 -1.34 -4.79 8.95
CA THR A 91 -1.17 -4.75 7.49
C THR A 91 -1.91 -5.91 6.82
N PHE A 92 -3.02 -5.64 6.14
CA PHE A 92 -3.82 -6.69 5.52
C PHE A 92 -4.44 -6.24 4.19
N CYS A 93 -4.35 -7.10 3.17
CA CYS A 93 -4.96 -6.89 1.87
C CYS A 93 -5.45 -8.23 1.32
N SER A 94 -6.72 -8.25 0.92
CA SER A 94 -7.32 -9.35 0.17
C SER A 94 -7.68 -8.90 -1.24
N ILE A 95 -7.28 -9.69 -2.22
CA ILE A 95 -7.66 -9.53 -3.62
C ILE A 95 -8.82 -10.47 -3.88
N TRP A 96 -9.89 -9.93 -4.46
CA TRP A 96 -11.06 -10.70 -4.86
C TRP A 96 -11.11 -10.72 -6.39
N ALA A 97 -10.98 -11.92 -6.95
CA ALA A 97 -11.07 -12.12 -8.40
C ALA A 97 -12.13 -13.18 -8.73
N PRO A 98 -12.88 -13.02 -9.83
CA PRO A 98 -13.81 -14.05 -10.28
C PRO A 98 -13.01 -15.26 -10.79
N ASN A 99 -13.45 -16.46 -10.43
CA ASN A 99 -12.99 -17.69 -11.07
C ASN A 99 -13.60 -17.87 -12.47
N SER A 100 -13.28 -18.97 -13.15
CA SER A 100 -13.82 -19.28 -14.50
C SER A 100 -15.36 -19.37 -14.54
N GLY A 101 -16.01 -19.64 -13.41
CA GLY A 101 -17.47 -19.63 -13.26
C GLY A 101 -18.07 -18.29 -12.81
N GLY A 102 -17.26 -17.23 -12.71
CA GLY A 102 -17.71 -15.90 -12.30
C GLY A 102 -17.88 -15.70 -10.79
N VAL A 103 -17.58 -16.71 -9.98
CA VAL A 103 -17.68 -16.62 -8.51
C VAL A 103 -16.43 -15.93 -7.97
N LEU A 104 -16.62 -14.87 -7.19
CA LEU A 104 -15.51 -14.17 -6.52
C LEU A 104 -14.88 -15.08 -5.46
N SER A 105 -13.56 -15.20 -5.50
CA SER A 105 -12.79 -15.92 -4.49
C SER A 105 -11.67 -15.02 -3.96
N PRO A 106 -11.46 -14.96 -2.64
CA PRO A 106 -10.44 -14.11 -2.07
C PRO A 106 -9.08 -14.80 -1.99
N THR A 107 -8.02 -14.03 -2.18
CA THR A 107 -6.65 -14.42 -1.87
C THR A 107 -5.97 -13.32 -1.07
N LYS A 108 -5.10 -13.69 -0.13
CA LYS A 108 -4.25 -12.69 0.53
C LYS A 108 -3.21 -12.19 -0.47
N LEU A 109 -2.89 -10.90 -0.40
CA LEU A 109 -1.78 -10.34 -1.20
C LEU A 109 -0.46 -11.05 -0.89
N LEU A 110 -0.16 -11.25 0.40
CA LEU A 110 0.94 -12.09 0.87
C LEU A 110 0.40 -13.26 1.68
N PRO A 111 0.86 -14.50 1.46
CA PRO A 111 0.47 -15.64 2.29
C PRO A 111 0.75 -15.43 3.78
N THR A 112 1.77 -14.62 4.11
CA THR A 112 2.21 -14.29 5.46
C THR A 112 1.36 -13.25 6.17
N MET A 113 0.39 -12.60 5.50
CA MET A 113 -0.50 -11.64 6.16
C MET A 113 -1.37 -12.35 7.21
N GLU A 114 -1.35 -11.83 8.43
CA GLU A 114 -2.08 -12.37 9.57
C GLU A 114 -3.58 -12.07 9.50
N GLY A 115 -4.41 -13.05 9.87
CA GLY A 115 -5.87 -12.95 9.86
C GLY A 115 -6.54 -13.75 8.76
N PRO A 116 -7.88 -13.86 8.79
CA PRO A 116 -8.65 -14.63 7.82
C PRO A 116 -8.77 -13.86 6.49
N VAL A 117 -8.87 -14.57 5.37
CA VAL A 117 -8.86 -13.97 4.02
C VAL A 117 -10.08 -13.06 3.75
N ASP A 118 -11.15 -13.24 4.51
CA ASP A 118 -12.41 -12.50 4.48
C ASP A 118 -12.54 -11.49 5.64
N ARG A 119 -11.43 -11.12 6.30
CA ARG A 119 -11.40 -10.24 7.48
C ARG A 119 -12.35 -9.05 7.44
N TYR A 120 -12.40 -8.33 6.32
CA TYR A 120 -13.21 -7.11 6.17
C TYR A 120 -14.64 -7.36 5.63
N LEU A 121 -15.06 -8.61 5.51
CA LEU A 121 -16.46 -8.99 5.31
C LEU A 121 -17.18 -9.33 6.63
N ALA A 122 -16.46 -9.27 7.75
CA ALA A 122 -16.99 -9.32 9.10
C ALA A 122 -16.72 -7.99 9.81
N PRO A 123 -17.48 -7.67 10.88
CA PRO A 123 -17.18 -6.51 11.71
C PRO A 123 -15.73 -6.51 12.21
N ASP A 124 -14.98 -5.44 11.95
CA ASP A 124 -13.63 -5.22 12.45
C ASP A 124 -13.58 -3.87 13.19
N ARG A 125 -12.66 -3.74 14.14
CA ARG A 125 -12.41 -2.49 14.88
C ARG A 125 -11.54 -1.52 14.09
N ARG A 126 -10.91 -1.98 13.02
CA ARG A 126 -10.11 -1.18 12.10
C ARG A 126 -10.98 -0.73 10.93
N ASP A 127 -10.71 0.48 10.50
CA ASP A 127 -11.28 0.99 9.27
C ASP A 127 -10.53 0.44 8.07
N PHE A 128 -11.24 0.29 6.96
CA PHE A 128 -10.67 -0.18 5.70
C PHE A 128 -11.26 0.62 4.55
N PHE A 129 -10.60 0.53 3.40
CA PHE A 129 -11.16 0.92 2.12
C PHE A 129 -11.12 -0.28 1.18
N TYR A 130 -11.94 -0.23 0.13
CA TYR A 130 -11.92 -1.21 -0.93
C TYR A 130 -12.03 -0.50 -2.26
N VAL A 131 -11.49 -1.13 -3.30
CA VAL A 131 -11.62 -0.68 -4.68
C VAL A 131 -12.31 -1.78 -5.45
N THR A 132 -13.37 -1.43 -6.16
CA THR A 132 -14.01 -2.32 -7.13
C THR A 132 -13.61 -1.84 -8.52
N THR A 133 -13.36 -2.78 -9.42
CA THR A 133 -13.23 -2.45 -10.83
C THR A 133 -14.62 -2.20 -11.37
N SER A 134 -14.86 -0.99 -11.88
CA SER A 134 -16.08 -0.75 -12.65
C SER A 134 -15.90 -1.41 -14.02
N ARG A 135 -16.91 -2.16 -14.48
CA ARG A 135 -16.93 -2.66 -15.86
C ARG A 135 -17.43 -1.54 -16.77
N SER A 136 -16.77 -0.38 -16.79
CA SER A 136 -17.17 0.70 -17.69
C SER A 136 -16.69 0.38 -19.11
N SER A 137 -17.61 0.01 -19.99
CA SER A 137 -17.31 -0.27 -21.41
C SER A 137 -17.18 1.01 -22.25
N THR A 138 -17.28 2.19 -21.65
CA THR A 138 -17.41 3.48 -22.35
C THR A 138 -16.39 4.53 -21.93
N ASP A 139 -15.51 4.26 -20.96
CA ASP A 139 -14.47 5.21 -20.57
C ASP A 139 -13.19 4.97 -21.39
N PRO A 140 -12.72 5.93 -22.21
CA PRO A 140 -11.52 5.74 -23.02
C PRO A 140 -10.25 5.67 -22.17
N VAL A 141 -10.29 6.14 -20.91
CA VAL A 141 -9.16 6.05 -19.97
C VAL A 141 -9.47 5.00 -18.92
N ARG A 142 -8.74 3.88 -18.95
CA ARG A 142 -8.79 2.87 -17.89
C ARG A 142 -7.85 3.27 -16.77
N HIS A 143 -8.40 3.67 -15.63
CA HIS A 143 -7.64 3.78 -14.39
C HIS A 143 -7.52 2.40 -13.74
N GLY A 144 -6.29 1.99 -13.48
CA GLY A 144 -5.95 0.69 -12.91
C GLY A 144 -5.61 0.76 -11.42
N ALA A 145 -5.47 -0.42 -10.82
CA ALA A 145 -4.83 -0.59 -9.53
C ALA A 145 -3.65 -1.55 -9.69
N THR A 146 -2.48 -1.11 -9.25
CA THR A 146 -1.28 -1.94 -9.14
C THR A 146 -1.08 -2.30 -7.68
N VAL A 147 -1.09 -3.60 -7.37
CA VAL A 147 -0.87 -4.10 -6.02
C VAL A 147 0.46 -4.83 -5.99
N LEU A 148 1.39 -4.34 -5.19
CA LEU A 148 2.74 -4.87 -5.07
C LEU A 148 2.99 -5.43 -3.68
N ALA A 149 3.67 -6.56 -3.67
CA ALA A 149 4.04 -7.25 -2.45
C ALA A 149 5.49 -7.71 -2.49
N GLY A 150 6.03 -8.03 -1.32
CA GLY A 150 7.36 -8.61 -1.20
C GLY A 150 7.84 -8.67 0.25
N GLU A 151 9.08 -9.08 0.40
CA GLU A 151 9.84 -9.04 1.66
C GLU A 151 11.14 -8.29 1.40
N SER A 152 11.53 -7.40 2.33
CA SER A 152 12.81 -6.71 2.22
C SER A 152 13.89 -7.62 2.76
N THR A 153 14.87 -7.90 1.92
CA THR A 153 16.12 -8.58 2.28
C THR A 153 17.16 -7.62 2.87
N ALA A 154 16.80 -6.35 3.13
CA ALA A 154 17.74 -5.35 3.62
C ALA A 154 18.27 -5.72 5.01
N LEU A 155 19.49 -6.26 5.03
CA LEU A 155 20.29 -6.40 6.25
C LEU A 155 20.64 -5.00 6.80
N PRO A 156 20.75 -4.83 8.13
CA PRO A 156 21.15 -3.56 8.72
C PRO A 156 22.47 -3.06 8.13
N GLY A 157 22.47 -1.86 7.51
CA GLY A 157 23.68 -1.16 7.05
C GLY A 157 24.03 -1.28 5.56
N VAL A 158 23.28 -2.04 4.75
CA VAL A 158 23.54 -2.13 3.29
C VAL A 158 22.70 -1.11 2.52
N ARG A 159 23.35 -0.13 1.87
CA ARG A 159 22.69 0.77 0.91
C ARG A 159 22.46 0.02 -0.41
N GLY A 160 21.20 -0.07 -0.84
CA GLY A 160 20.82 -0.68 -2.11
C GLY A 160 20.61 -2.19 -1.99
N THR A 161 19.39 -2.58 -1.66
CA THR A 161 18.89 -3.95 -1.84
C THR A 161 17.64 -3.85 -2.69
N ALA A 162 17.58 -4.62 -3.78
CA ALA A 162 16.42 -4.66 -4.65
C ALA A 162 15.24 -5.26 -3.88
N TRP A 163 14.11 -4.55 -3.86
CA TRP A 163 12.86 -5.12 -3.39
C TRP A 163 12.34 -6.07 -4.47
N PRO A 164 12.27 -7.39 -4.23
CA PRO A 164 11.69 -8.30 -5.21
C PRO A 164 10.19 -8.01 -5.30
N VAL A 165 9.78 -7.33 -6.37
CA VAL A 165 8.37 -7.02 -6.63
C VAL A 165 7.68 -8.26 -7.18
N THR A 166 6.79 -8.86 -6.40
CA THR A 166 5.69 -9.67 -6.94
C THR A 166 4.46 -8.77 -7.04
N GLY A 167 3.98 -8.53 -8.27
CA GLY A 167 2.89 -7.60 -8.54
C GLY A 167 1.71 -8.28 -9.23
N VAL A 168 0.50 -7.85 -8.87
CA VAL A 168 -0.72 -8.11 -9.64
C VAL A 168 -1.16 -6.76 -10.22
N ARG A 169 -1.28 -6.68 -11.55
CA ARG A 169 -1.88 -5.54 -12.24
C ARG A 169 -3.32 -5.89 -12.59
N SER A 170 -4.26 -5.06 -12.17
CA SER A 170 -5.64 -5.08 -12.64
C SER A 170 -5.74 -4.13 -13.84
N GLY A 171 -6.06 -4.66 -15.03
CA GLY A 171 -6.31 -3.89 -16.26
C GLY A 171 -7.77 -3.89 -16.69
#